data_AF-K2DM00-F1
#
_entry.id   AF-K2DM00-F1
#
_cell.length_a   1.000
_cell.length_b   1.000
_cell.length_c   1.000
_cell.angle_alpha   90.00
_cell.angle_beta   90.00
_cell.angle_gamma   90.00
#
_symmetry.space_group_name_H-M   'P 1'
#
loop_
_entity.id
_entity.type
_entity.pdbx_description
1 polymer ?
#
loop_
_entity_poly.entity_id
_entity_poly.type
_entity_poly.pdbx_seq_one_letter_code
_entity_poly.pdbx_strand_id
1 'polypeptide(L)'
;WVRAVAAQQSLKYAKQVYDSAEAGAELAKRMQSVGNFNRITRAREQAFYADAATRLSTAQHQVTASREELVRLLGLDESQAQALKLPERLPDLPMQALDPQAVGSLATKARLDIRLAQTALDGAAKAQGLNMVTSFTDIELTGRRNTTFDNAEGTRSTARGWEIDVRLPLFDWGGMQRDAMNARTLAAANQLEGTVRSAGSSLRESYSAYRTAYDVARHYRDEVVPVRKVIAEENQLRYNGMLISAFELLADARDQVGAVTAALDSQQQFWLADAALQASVIGRPTNTTLSVTTSAPSDAGAGH
;
A
#
# COMPACT_ATOMS: atom_id res chain seq x y z
N TRP A 1 -7.80 -2.16 -3.80
CA TRP A 1 -8.43 -1.93 -5.12
C TRP A 1 -7.48 -2.22 -6.27
N VAL A 2 -6.34 -1.49 -6.41
CA VAL A 2 -5.36 -1.68 -7.50
C VAL A 2 -4.97 -3.16 -7.69
N ARG A 3 -4.60 -3.86 -6.62
CA ARG A 3 -4.24 -5.29 -6.67
C ARG A 3 -5.35 -6.18 -7.24
N ALA A 4 -6.60 -5.89 -6.92
CA ALA A 4 -7.74 -6.70 -7.35
C ALA A 4 -8.03 -6.52 -8.85
N VAL A 5 -7.96 -5.28 -9.34
CA VAL A 5 -8.12 -4.98 -10.78
C VAL A 5 -6.95 -5.58 -11.58
N ALA A 6 -5.72 -5.40 -11.09
CA ALA A 6 -4.52 -5.95 -11.73
C ALA A 6 -4.56 -7.49 -11.81
N ALA A 7 -4.92 -8.17 -10.71
CA ALA A 7 -5.05 -9.62 -10.69
C ALA A 7 -6.06 -10.13 -11.72
N GLN A 8 -7.17 -9.41 -11.92
CA GLN A 8 -8.17 -9.77 -12.93
C GLN A 8 -7.65 -9.62 -14.36
N GLN A 9 -6.85 -8.57 -14.64
CA GLN A 9 -6.15 -8.42 -15.91
C GLN A 9 -5.13 -9.55 -16.15
N SER A 10 -4.31 -9.85 -15.13
CA SER A 10 -3.32 -10.92 -15.20
C SER A 10 -3.96 -12.28 -15.40
N LEU A 11 -5.13 -12.57 -14.80
CA LEU A 11 -5.89 -13.79 -15.05
C LEU A 11 -6.38 -13.87 -16.50
N LYS A 12 -6.93 -12.78 -17.05
CA LYS A 12 -7.38 -12.73 -18.45
C LYS A 12 -6.24 -13.05 -19.40
N TYR A 13 -5.06 -12.48 -19.15
CA TYR A 13 -3.87 -12.74 -19.94
C TYR A 13 -3.32 -14.16 -19.74
N ALA A 14 -3.24 -14.65 -18.50
CA ALA A 14 -2.79 -16.01 -18.19
C ALA A 14 -3.65 -17.07 -18.88
N LYS A 15 -4.96 -16.84 -19.01
CA LYS A 15 -5.86 -17.71 -19.77
C LYS A 15 -5.49 -17.75 -21.25
N GLN A 16 -5.24 -16.59 -21.89
CA GLN A 16 -4.82 -16.53 -23.29
C GLN A 16 -3.50 -17.26 -23.55
N VAL A 17 -2.55 -17.14 -22.61
CA VAL A 17 -1.26 -17.84 -22.66
C VAL A 17 -1.47 -19.35 -22.52
N TYR A 18 -2.32 -19.78 -21.58
CA TYR A 18 -2.64 -21.20 -21.39
C TYR A 18 -3.28 -21.82 -22.64
N ASP A 19 -4.32 -21.17 -23.20
CA ASP A 19 -5.02 -21.65 -24.40
C ASP A 19 -4.03 -21.79 -25.59
N SER A 20 -3.10 -20.83 -25.73
CA SER A 20 -2.05 -20.86 -26.76
C SER A 20 -1.02 -21.97 -26.50
N ALA A 21 -0.63 -22.19 -25.25
CA ALA A 21 0.33 -23.21 -24.86
C ALA A 21 -0.23 -24.63 -25.03
N GLU A 22 -1.52 -24.82 -24.75
CA GLU A 22 -2.23 -26.09 -24.96
C GLU A 22 -2.22 -26.47 -26.44
N ALA A 23 -2.59 -25.54 -27.32
CA ALA A 23 -2.57 -25.74 -28.76
C ALA A 23 -1.16 -26.08 -29.28
N GLY A 24 -0.12 -25.38 -28.79
CA GLY A 24 1.27 -25.65 -29.13
C GLY A 24 1.75 -27.04 -28.71
N ALA A 25 1.41 -27.45 -27.48
CA ALA A 25 1.75 -28.78 -26.97
C ALA A 25 1.03 -29.90 -27.73
N GLU A 26 -0.24 -29.71 -28.10
CA GLU A 26 -0.98 -30.68 -28.89
C GLU A 26 -0.43 -30.81 -30.33
N LEU A 27 -0.09 -29.69 -30.97
CA LEU A 27 0.55 -29.70 -32.29
C LEU A 27 1.89 -30.47 -32.25
N ALA A 28 2.75 -30.17 -31.27
CA ALA A 28 4.02 -30.86 -31.10
C ALA A 28 3.85 -32.37 -30.86
N LYS A 29 2.83 -32.77 -30.09
CA LYS A 29 2.49 -34.19 -29.89
C LYS A 29 2.10 -34.88 -31.20
N ARG A 30 1.24 -34.25 -32.01
CA ARG A 30 0.82 -34.79 -33.32
C ARG A 30 1.98 -34.86 -34.30
N MET A 31 2.83 -33.83 -34.35
CA MET A 31 4.01 -33.80 -35.22
C MET A 31 5.08 -34.82 -34.84
N GLN A 32 5.26 -35.09 -33.54
CA GLN A 32 6.14 -36.19 -33.09
C GLN A 32 5.61 -37.55 -33.54
N SER A 33 4.28 -37.76 -33.48
CA SER A 33 3.68 -39.05 -33.86
C SER A 33 3.86 -39.40 -35.34
N VAL A 34 4.02 -38.38 -36.20
CA VAL A 34 4.30 -38.54 -37.63
C VAL A 34 5.79 -38.44 -37.98
N GLY A 35 6.68 -38.44 -36.98
CA GLY A 35 8.14 -38.45 -37.17
C GLY A 35 8.80 -37.11 -37.49
N ASN A 36 8.03 -36.03 -37.61
CA ASN A 36 8.52 -34.70 -38.01
C ASN A 36 9.07 -33.86 -36.83
N PHE A 37 9.15 -34.42 -35.63
CA PHE A 37 9.49 -33.65 -34.42
C PHE A 37 10.39 -34.42 -33.45
N ASN A 38 11.42 -33.75 -32.94
CA ASN A 38 12.35 -34.34 -31.98
C ASN A 38 11.75 -34.37 -30.55
N ARG A 39 12.18 -35.35 -29.75
CA ARG A 39 11.78 -35.52 -28.35
C ARG A 39 12.10 -34.29 -27.49
N ILE A 40 13.25 -33.63 -27.72
CA ILE A 40 13.63 -32.42 -26.98
C ILE A 40 12.68 -31.25 -27.27
N THR A 41 12.27 -31.07 -28.52
CA THR A 41 11.38 -29.98 -28.92
C THR A 41 9.98 -30.20 -28.34
N ARG A 42 9.47 -31.44 -28.37
CA ARG A 42 8.22 -31.77 -27.65
C ARG A 42 8.34 -31.50 -26.16
N ALA A 43 9.45 -31.88 -25.52
CA ALA A 43 9.63 -31.66 -24.09
C ALA A 43 9.61 -30.16 -23.73
N ARG A 44 10.16 -29.29 -24.59
CA ARG A 44 10.07 -27.83 -24.43
C ARG A 44 8.63 -27.32 -24.49
N GLU A 45 7.83 -27.79 -25.45
CA GLU A 45 6.40 -27.41 -25.52
C GLU A 45 5.60 -27.90 -24.31
N GLN A 46 5.86 -29.13 -23.87
CA GLN A 46 5.22 -29.67 -22.68
C GLN A 46 5.59 -28.87 -21.41
N ALA A 47 6.85 -28.46 -21.29
CA ALA A 47 7.31 -27.64 -20.18
C ALA A 47 6.64 -26.26 -20.18
N PHE A 48 6.51 -25.63 -21.36
CA PHE A 48 5.80 -24.36 -21.49
C PHE A 48 4.32 -24.47 -21.12
N TYR A 49 3.63 -25.52 -21.59
CA TYR A 49 2.25 -25.79 -21.21
C TYR A 49 2.08 -26.00 -19.69
N ALA A 50 2.98 -26.74 -19.06
CA ALA A 50 2.96 -26.94 -17.60
C ALA A 50 3.18 -25.63 -16.81
N ASP A 51 4.09 -24.77 -17.28
CA ASP A 51 4.30 -23.45 -16.68
C ASP A 51 3.07 -22.55 -16.86
N ALA A 52 2.48 -22.51 -18.06
CA ALA A 52 1.26 -21.76 -18.32
C ALA A 52 0.08 -22.21 -17.44
N ALA A 53 -0.07 -23.52 -17.22
CA ALA A 53 -1.07 -24.08 -16.31
C ALA A 53 -0.85 -23.61 -14.86
N THR A 54 0.41 -23.59 -14.41
CA THR A 54 0.79 -23.12 -13.07
C THR A 54 0.50 -21.62 -12.90
N ARG A 55 0.83 -20.81 -13.92
CA ARG A 55 0.53 -19.38 -13.94
C ARG A 55 -0.97 -19.09 -13.90
N LEU A 56 -1.77 -19.85 -14.66
CA LEU A 56 -3.22 -19.74 -14.65
C LEU A 56 -3.80 -20.03 -13.27
N SER A 57 -3.39 -21.14 -12.64
CA SER A 57 -3.83 -21.49 -11.27
C SER A 57 -3.42 -20.42 -10.25
N THR A 58 -2.21 -19.89 -10.37
CA THR A 58 -1.71 -18.82 -9.48
C THR A 58 -2.51 -17.53 -9.66
N ALA A 59 -2.79 -17.13 -10.91
CA ALA A 59 -3.59 -15.94 -11.21
C ALA A 59 -5.04 -16.08 -10.73
N GLN A 60 -5.64 -17.26 -10.84
CA GLN A 60 -6.97 -17.54 -10.30
C GLN A 60 -7.01 -17.34 -8.78
N HIS A 61 -6.02 -17.90 -8.06
CA HIS A 61 -5.91 -17.70 -6.62
C HIS A 61 -5.70 -16.22 -6.26
N GLN A 62 -4.84 -15.49 -6.99
CA GLN A 62 -4.58 -14.07 -6.75
C GLN A 62 -5.84 -13.21 -6.92
N VAL A 63 -6.70 -13.51 -7.91
CA VAL A 63 -7.99 -12.82 -8.07
C VAL A 63 -8.86 -13.01 -6.83
N THR A 64 -9.02 -14.26 -6.36
CA THR A 64 -9.78 -14.55 -5.15
C THR A 64 -9.17 -13.85 -3.94
N ALA A 65 -7.86 -14.02 -3.70
CA ALA A 65 -7.18 -13.47 -2.53
C ALA A 65 -7.26 -11.93 -2.47
N SER A 66 -7.01 -11.25 -3.59
CA SER A 66 -7.04 -9.78 -3.67
C SER A 66 -8.47 -9.21 -3.60
N ARG A 67 -9.47 -9.95 -4.10
CA ARG A 67 -10.88 -9.59 -3.94
C ARG A 67 -11.31 -9.73 -2.48
N GLU A 68 -10.98 -10.83 -1.82
CA GLU A 68 -11.31 -11.03 -0.39
C GLU A 68 -10.57 -10.03 0.51
N GLU A 69 -9.33 -9.66 0.18
CA GLU A 69 -8.62 -8.56 0.85
C GLU A 69 -9.38 -7.24 0.72
N LEU A 70 -9.89 -6.93 -0.47
CA LEU A 70 -10.67 -5.72 -0.71
C LEU A 70 -12.01 -5.73 0.04
N VAL A 71 -12.71 -6.87 0.05
CA VAL A 71 -13.98 -7.06 0.78
C VAL A 71 -13.77 -6.79 2.27
N ARG A 72 -12.69 -7.32 2.87
CA ARG A 72 -12.33 -7.04 4.28
C ARG A 72 -12.04 -5.56 4.53
N LEU A 73 -11.31 -4.90 3.64
CA LEU A 73 -10.97 -3.47 3.77
C LEU A 73 -12.20 -2.56 3.63
N LEU A 74 -13.18 -2.96 2.81
CA LEU A 74 -14.43 -2.22 2.62
C LEU A 74 -15.50 -2.58 3.66
N GLY A 75 -15.30 -3.66 4.44
CA GLY A 75 -16.25 -4.11 5.45
C GLY A 75 -17.57 -4.64 4.86
N LEU A 76 -17.53 -5.20 3.65
CA LEU A 76 -18.73 -5.67 2.94
C LEU A 76 -19.20 -7.03 3.47
N ASP A 77 -20.51 -7.22 3.53
CA ASP A 77 -21.10 -8.54 3.75
C ASP A 77 -21.05 -9.42 2.49
N GLU A 78 -21.45 -10.69 2.59
CA GLU A 78 -21.40 -11.64 1.46
C GLU A 78 -22.27 -11.20 0.27
N SER A 79 -23.45 -10.63 0.52
CA SER A 79 -24.35 -10.17 -0.54
C SER A 79 -23.78 -8.96 -1.28
N GLN A 80 -23.18 -8.03 -0.54
CA GLN A 80 -22.52 -6.84 -1.07
C GLN A 80 -21.22 -7.21 -1.79
N ALA A 81 -20.47 -8.18 -1.29
CA ALA A 81 -19.27 -8.70 -1.92
C ALA A 81 -19.57 -9.33 -3.29
N GLN A 82 -20.71 -10.02 -3.44
CA GLN A 82 -21.18 -10.55 -4.72
C GLN A 82 -21.58 -9.43 -5.69
N ALA A 83 -22.16 -8.34 -5.19
CA ALA A 83 -22.55 -7.18 -6.00
C ALA A 83 -21.37 -6.27 -6.41
N LEU A 84 -20.20 -6.41 -5.78
CA LEU A 84 -19.02 -5.62 -6.07
C LEU A 84 -18.54 -5.84 -7.51
N LYS A 85 -18.62 -4.78 -8.33
CA LYS A 85 -18.08 -4.75 -9.70
C LYS A 85 -16.78 -3.98 -9.75
N LEU A 86 -15.73 -4.64 -10.26
CA LEU A 86 -14.45 -4.03 -10.54
C LEU A 86 -14.34 -3.73 -12.04
N PRO A 87 -13.63 -2.66 -12.44
CA PRO A 87 -13.34 -2.43 -13.85
C PRO A 87 -12.46 -3.54 -14.43
N GLU A 88 -12.55 -3.76 -15.73
CA GLU A 88 -11.80 -4.82 -16.40
C GLU A 88 -10.29 -4.54 -16.50
N ARG A 89 -9.89 -3.27 -16.39
CA ARG A 89 -8.49 -2.87 -16.48
C ARG A 89 -8.16 -1.68 -15.60
N LEU A 90 -6.90 -1.60 -15.19
CA LEU A 90 -6.35 -0.42 -14.54
C LEU A 90 -6.45 0.81 -15.47
N PRO A 91 -6.59 2.02 -14.90
CA PRO A 91 -6.57 3.24 -15.70
C PRO A 91 -5.25 3.42 -16.43
N ASP A 92 -5.32 4.14 -17.55
CA ASP A 92 -4.14 4.47 -18.35
C ASP A 92 -3.21 5.43 -17.57
N LEU A 93 -1.90 5.29 -17.78
CA LEU A 93 -0.92 6.13 -17.09
C LEU A 93 -1.14 7.61 -17.44
N PRO A 94 -0.98 8.52 -16.45
CA PRO A 94 -1.05 9.95 -16.71
C PRO A 94 0.03 10.39 -17.71
N MET A 95 -0.23 11.48 -18.43
CA MET A 95 0.72 12.00 -19.44
C MET A 95 1.98 12.61 -18.82
N GLN A 96 1.87 13.11 -17.58
CA GLN A 96 2.95 13.77 -16.87
C GLN A 96 3.00 13.28 -15.42
N ALA A 97 4.21 13.13 -14.89
CA ALA A 97 4.42 12.86 -13.48
C ALA A 97 4.10 14.10 -12.63
N LEU A 98 3.75 13.88 -11.36
CA LEU A 98 3.57 14.95 -10.39
C LEU A 98 4.91 15.66 -10.15
N ASP A 99 4.85 17.00 -10.06
CA ASP A 99 6.03 17.83 -9.78
C ASP A 99 6.47 17.70 -8.29
N PRO A 100 7.79 17.57 -8.01
CA PRO A 100 8.27 17.42 -6.63
C PRO A 100 7.91 18.61 -5.72
N GLN A 101 7.91 19.84 -6.25
CA GLN A 101 7.60 21.03 -5.45
C GLN A 101 6.12 21.08 -5.10
N ALA A 102 5.26 20.74 -6.07
CA ALA A 102 3.82 20.61 -5.83
C ALA A 102 3.53 19.58 -4.72
N VAL A 103 4.13 18.40 -4.79
CA VAL A 103 3.99 17.32 -3.79
C VAL A 103 4.52 17.77 -2.42
N GLY A 104 5.68 18.43 -2.38
CA GLY A 104 6.24 18.97 -1.14
C GLY A 104 5.31 19.97 -0.46
N SER A 105 4.77 20.93 -1.23
CA SER A 105 3.85 21.96 -0.71
C SER A 105 2.55 21.36 -0.16
N LEU A 106 2.05 20.29 -0.79
CA LEU A 106 0.85 19.59 -0.37
C LEU A 106 1.09 18.82 0.93
N ALA A 107 2.21 18.12 1.04
CA ALA A 107 2.59 17.38 2.24
C ALA A 107 2.78 18.28 3.45
N THR A 108 3.40 19.46 3.31
CA THR A 108 3.56 20.39 4.44
C THR A 108 2.21 20.85 5.02
N LYS A 109 1.18 20.99 4.18
CA LYS A 109 -0.15 21.48 4.60
C LYS A 109 -1.06 20.37 5.13
N ALA A 110 -1.01 19.19 4.54
CA ALA A 110 -2.02 18.13 4.74
C ALA A 110 -1.67 17.10 5.82
N ARG A 111 -0.42 17.08 6.30
CA ARG A 111 0.06 16.03 7.20
C ARG A 111 -0.61 16.02 8.58
N LEU A 112 -1.36 14.95 8.85
CA LEU A 112 -2.09 14.75 10.09
C LEU A 112 -1.20 14.28 11.25
N ASP A 113 -0.13 13.56 10.95
CA ASP A 113 0.86 13.08 11.94
C ASP A 113 1.58 14.24 12.65
N ILE A 114 2.02 15.25 11.89
CA ILE A 114 2.64 16.46 12.45
C ILE A 114 1.64 17.22 13.30
N ARG A 115 0.40 17.40 12.82
CA ARG A 115 -0.66 18.08 13.59
C ARG A 115 -0.99 17.34 14.88
N LEU A 116 -1.05 16.01 14.84
CA LEU A 116 -1.26 15.19 16.03
C LEU A 116 -0.13 15.38 17.04
N ALA A 117 1.13 15.36 16.59
CA ALA A 117 2.27 15.61 17.46
C ALA A 117 2.29 17.03 18.04
N GLN A 118 1.88 18.04 17.25
CA GLN A 118 1.70 19.42 17.73
C GLN A 118 0.63 19.50 18.82
N THR A 119 -0.54 18.89 18.60
CA THR A 119 -1.61 18.88 19.61
C THR A 119 -1.23 18.13 20.89
N ALA A 120 -0.40 17.08 20.78
CA ALA A 120 0.12 16.36 21.94
C ALA A 120 1.10 17.23 22.75
N LEU A 121 1.97 18.00 22.07
CA LEU A 121 2.85 18.96 22.71
C LEU A 121 2.07 20.10 23.37
N ASP A 122 1.08 20.68 22.68
CA ASP A 122 0.23 21.74 23.22
C ASP A 122 -0.56 21.27 24.46
N GLY A 123 -1.04 20.03 24.43
CA GLY A 123 -1.70 19.38 25.57
C GLY A 123 -0.76 19.20 26.76
N ALA A 124 0.47 18.71 26.52
CA ALA A 124 1.48 18.55 27.56
C ALA A 124 1.89 19.90 28.17
N ALA A 125 2.10 20.93 27.34
CA ALA A 125 2.44 22.28 27.78
C ALA A 125 1.31 22.93 28.61
N LYS A 126 0.05 22.80 28.17
CA LYS A 126 -1.10 23.30 28.94
C LYS A 126 -1.23 22.60 30.30
N ALA A 127 -1.08 21.27 30.32
CA ALA A 127 -1.15 20.49 31.56
C ALA A 127 -0.01 20.86 32.53
N GLN A 128 1.19 21.15 32.02
CA GLN A 128 2.30 21.65 32.82
C GLN A 128 1.98 23.01 33.45
N GLY A 129 1.39 23.94 32.70
CA GLY A 129 0.96 25.25 33.20
C GLY A 129 -0.15 25.18 34.27
N LEU A 130 -1.18 24.36 34.05
CA LEU A 130 -2.28 24.14 35.01
C LEU A 130 -1.78 23.51 36.32
N ASN A 131 -0.93 22.48 36.23
CA ASN A 131 -0.39 21.81 37.41
C ASN A 131 0.66 22.63 38.15
N MET A 132 1.36 23.54 37.48
CA MET A 132 2.26 24.46 38.17
C MET A 132 1.47 25.34 39.13
N VAL A 133 0.32 25.88 38.72
CA VAL A 133 -0.57 26.69 39.57
C VAL A 133 -1.17 25.88 40.73
N THR A 134 -1.64 24.65 40.48
CA THR A 134 -2.23 23.80 41.52
C THR A 134 -1.19 23.16 42.44
N SER A 135 0.05 22.93 41.99
CA SER A 135 1.13 22.38 42.83
C SER A 135 1.53 23.31 43.98
N PHE A 136 1.27 24.63 43.86
CA PHE A 136 1.50 25.59 44.93
C PHE A 136 0.28 25.77 45.84
N THR A 137 -0.92 25.33 45.42
CA THR A 137 -2.17 25.60 46.13
C THR A 137 -3.11 24.40 46.02
N ASP A 138 -3.19 23.59 47.08
CA ASP A 138 -4.21 22.54 47.22
C ASP A 138 -5.42 23.17 47.93
N ILE A 139 -6.33 23.75 47.14
CA ILE A 139 -7.56 24.40 47.64
C ILE A 139 -8.69 23.38 47.54
N GLU A 140 -9.13 22.87 48.69
CA GLU A 140 -10.23 21.90 48.77
C GLU A 140 -11.48 22.62 49.31
N LEU A 141 -12.49 22.83 48.46
CA LEU A 141 -13.75 23.47 48.86
C LEU A 141 -14.74 22.39 49.33
N THR A 142 -14.91 22.26 50.64
CA THR A 142 -15.80 21.24 51.22
C THR A 142 -17.10 21.87 51.73
N GLY A 143 -18.23 21.54 51.11
CA GLY A 143 -19.55 21.99 51.56
C GLY A 143 -20.12 21.08 52.66
N ARG A 144 -20.13 21.52 53.91
CA ARG A 144 -20.76 20.77 55.03
C ARG A 144 -22.19 21.25 55.27
N ARG A 145 -23.15 20.32 55.24
CA ARG A 145 -24.54 20.54 55.65
C ARG A 145 -24.86 19.64 56.84
N ASN A 146 -24.76 20.20 58.05
CA ASN A 146 -25.14 19.50 59.28
C ASN A 146 -26.52 19.99 59.74
N THR A 147 -27.45 19.04 59.89
CA THR A 147 -28.72 19.25 60.58
C THR A 147 -28.64 18.57 61.93
N THR A 148 -28.59 19.35 63.00
CA THR A 148 -28.71 18.87 64.38
C THR A 148 -30.15 19.06 64.84
N PHE A 149 -30.73 17.99 65.37
CA PHE A 149 -32.04 18.00 66.02
C PHE A 149 -31.81 17.93 67.52
N ASP A 150 -32.23 18.96 68.25
CA ASP A 150 -32.22 18.96 69.71
C ASP A 150 -33.61 18.56 70.22
N ASN A 151 -33.68 17.40 70.89
CA ASN A 151 -34.93 16.81 71.38
C ASN A 151 -35.46 17.48 72.65
N ALA A 152 -34.70 18.40 73.27
CA ALA A 152 -35.11 19.10 74.49
C ALA A 152 -35.95 20.37 74.22
N GLU A 153 -35.76 21.03 73.07
CA GLU A 153 -36.46 22.29 72.72
C GLU A 153 -37.33 22.19 71.46
N GLY A 154 -37.37 21.04 70.77
CA GLY A 154 -38.24 20.84 69.61
C GLY A 154 -37.91 21.71 68.39
N THR A 155 -36.70 22.29 68.33
CA THR A 155 -36.28 23.15 67.22
C THR A 155 -35.26 22.45 66.31
N ARG A 156 -35.47 22.59 65.00
CA ARG A 156 -34.58 22.06 63.95
C ARG A 156 -33.58 23.15 63.55
N SER A 157 -32.33 23.04 63.97
CA SER A 157 -31.28 23.95 63.51
C SER A 157 -30.55 23.36 62.30
N THR A 158 -30.57 24.10 61.19
CA THR A 158 -29.81 23.74 59.98
C THR A 158 -28.61 24.66 59.87
N ALA A 159 -27.42 24.18 60.22
CA ALA A 159 -26.19 24.93 60.02
C ALA A 159 -25.75 24.77 58.55
N ARG A 160 -25.72 25.89 57.83
CA ARG A 160 -25.14 26.00 56.48
C ARG A 160 -23.89 26.86 56.59
N GLY A 161 -22.72 26.26 56.40
CA GLY A 161 -21.44 26.96 56.36
C GLY A 161 -20.69 26.59 55.08
N TRP A 162 -19.93 27.55 54.57
CA TRP A 162 -18.93 27.33 53.52
C TRP A 162 -17.57 27.37 54.20
N GLU A 163 -16.81 26.28 54.13
CA GLU A 163 -15.47 26.18 54.69
C GLU A 163 -14.49 26.10 53.52
N ILE A 164 -13.54 27.04 53.47
CA ILE A 164 -12.46 27.05 52.49
C ILE A 164 -11.22 26.57 53.24
N ASP A 165 -10.89 25.29 53.12
CA ASP A 165 -9.66 24.73 53.68
C ASP A 165 -8.53 24.95 52.67
N VAL A 166 -7.54 25.75 53.07
CA VAL A 166 -6.29 25.94 52.31
C VAL A 166 -5.22 25.11 53.02
N ARG A 167 -4.91 23.93 52.48
CA ARG A 167 -3.86 23.07 53.05
C ARG A 167 -2.50 23.59 52.61
N LEU A 168 -1.71 24.11 53.55
CA LEU A 168 -0.29 24.44 53.36
C LEU A 168 0.56 23.18 53.63
N PRO A 169 1.09 22.50 52.59
CA PRO A 169 1.90 21.30 52.81
C PRO A 169 3.26 21.67 53.43
N LEU A 170 3.63 20.98 54.52
CA LEU A 170 4.94 21.11 55.17
C LEU A 170 6.07 20.37 54.42
N PHE A 171 5.75 19.57 53.41
CA PHE A 171 6.67 18.84 52.53
C PHE A 171 6.30 19.04 51.05
N ASP A 172 7.25 19.47 50.21
CA ASP A 172 7.07 19.71 48.76
C ASP A 172 6.94 18.38 47.98
N TRP A 173 5.73 17.83 47.92
CA TRP A 173 5.41 16.70 47.04
C TRP A 173 5.13 17.14 45.58
N GLY A 174 5.08 18.45 45.32
CA GLY A 174 4.88 19.02 43.99
C GLY A 174 6.11 18.87 43.08
N GLY A 175 7.31 18.75 43.64
CA GLY A 175 8.56 18.51 42.88
C GLY A 175 8.49 17.31 41.93
N MET A 176 8.11 16.13 42.45
CA MET A 176 7.99 14.91 41.63
C MET A 176 6.94 15.03 40.53
N GLN A 177 5.82 15.72 40.83
CA GLN A 177 4.75 15.97 39.86
C GLN A 177 5.22 16.94 38.76
N ARG A 178 5.98 17.98 39.10
CA ARG A 178 6.60 18.91 38.15
C ARG A 178 7.64 18.22 37.27
N ASP A 179 8.50 17.38 37.85
CA ASP A 179 9.51 16.62 37.12
C ASP A 179 8.88 15.63 36.13
N ALA A 180 7.84 14.92 36.54
CA ALA A 180 7.08 14.05 35.66
C ALA A 180 6.43 14.81 34.50
N MET A 181 5.93 16.03 34.73
CA MET A 181 5.35 16.87 33.68
C MET A 181 6.42 17.44 32.75
N ASN A 182 7.55 17.90 33.27
CA ASN A 182 8.70 18.33 32.47
C ASN A 182 9.18 17.21 31.55
N ALA A 183 9.28 15.98 32.07
CA ALA A 183 9.63 14.81 31.28
C ALA A 183 8.60 14.51 30.18
N ARG A 184 7.29 14.65 30.47
CA ARG A 184 6.22 14.47 29.46
C ARG A 184 6.28 15.53 28.36
N THR A 185 6.48 16.80 28.70
CA THR A 185 6.62 17.87 27.72
C THR A 185 7.86 17.68 26.85
N LEU A 186 8.99 17.31 27.45
CA LEU A 186 10.23 17.00 26.73
C LEU A 186 10.05 15.79 25.78
N ALA A 187 9.36 14.74 26.25
CA ALA A 187 9.03 13.59 25.42
C ALA A 187 8.14 13.98 24.23
N ALA A 188 7.11 14.81 24.45
CA ALA A 188 6.24 15.30 23.39
C ALA A 188 6.99 16.18 22.37
N ALA A 189 7.94 17.01 22.83
CA ALA A 189 8.78 17.83 21.97
C ALA A 189 9.71 16.96 21.09
N ASN A 190 10.38 15.98 21.71
CA ASN A 190 11.22 15.01 20.98
C ASN A 190 10.40 14.17 19.99
N GLN A 191 9.16 13.81 20.34
CA GLN A 191 8.25 13.10 19.45
C GLN A 191 7.86 13.95 18.24
N LEU A 192 7.57 15.25 18.44
CA LEU A 192 7.30 16.18 17.34
C LEU A 192 8.51 16.29 16.41
N GLU A 193 9.71 16.49 16.95
CA GLU A 193 10.93 16.58 16.15
C GLU A 193 11.20 15.28 15.37
N GLY A 194 11.04 14.13 16.02
CA GLY A 194 11.13 12.82 15.39
C GLY A 194 10.12 12.64 14.26
N THR A 195 8.87 13.09 14.46
CA THR A 195 7.79 13.02 13.47
C THR A 195 8.08 13.93 12.27
N VAL A 196 8.58 15.15 12.48
CA VAL A 196 8.94 16.06 11.38
C VAL A 196 10.10 15.50 10.54
N ARG A 197 11.11 14.90 11.20
CA ARG A 197 12.25 14.28 10.51
C ARG A 197 11.83 13.06 9.70
N SER A 198 11.04 12.15 10.29
CA SER A 198 10.54 10.96 9.61
C SER A 198 9.57 11.33 8.48
N ALA A 199 8.80 12.41 8.65
CA ALA A 199 7.91 12.93 7.63
C ALA A 199 8.65 13.34 6.35
N GLY A 200 9.72 14.14 6.48
CA GLY A 200 10.53 14.53 5.33
C GLY A 200 11.19 13.35 4.63
N SER A 201 11.67 12.36 5.40
CA SER A 201 12.30 11.16 4.87
C SER A 201 11.31 10.27 4.10
N SER A 202 10.18 9.94 4.72
CA SER A 202 9.12 9.10 4.12
C SER A 202 8.53 9.74 2.86
N LEU A 203 8.40 11.08 2.82
CA LEU A 203 7.94 11.77 1.61
C LEU A 203 8.93 11.60 0.45
N ARG A 204 10.22 11.87 0.68
CA ARG A 204 11.26 11.72 -0.34
C ARG A 204 11.35 10.30 -0.86
N GLU A 205 11.27 9.31 0.02
CA GLU A 205 11.26 7.90 -0.33
C GLU A 205 10.04 7.54 -1.18
N SER A 206 8.83 7.89 -0.74
CA SER A 206 7.59 7.62 -1.48
C SER A 206 7.57 8.31 -2.85
N TYR A 207 8.11 9.53 -2.95
CA TYR A 207 8.20 10.26 -4.20
C TYR A 207 9.23 9.63 -5.16
N SER A 208 10.38 9.19 -4.65
CA SER A 208 11.37 8.45 -5.42
C SER A 208 10.77 7.15 -5.99
N ALA A 209 10.02 6.41 -5.16
CA ALA A 209 9.33 5.20 -5.57
C ALA A 209 8.28 5.48 -6.67
N TYR A 210 7.44 6.50 -6.48
CA TYR A 210 6.46 6.96 -7.47
C TYR A 210 7.12 7.34 -8.81
N ARG A 211 8.16 8.17 -8.77
CA ARG A 211 8.83 8.66 -9.98
C ARG A 211 9.46 7.52 -10.76
N THR A 212 10.11 6.60 -10.06
CA THR A 212 10.74 5.42 -10.66
C THR A 212 9.70 4.50 -11.28
N ALA A 213 8.60 4.20 -10.57
CA ALA A 213 7.53 3.36 -11.09
C ALA A 213 6.85 3.99 -12.32
N TYR A 214 6.69 5.32 -12.33
CA TYR A 214 6.17 6.05 -13.49
C TYR A 214 7.09 5.92 -14.71
N ASP A 215 8.40 6.14 -14.53
CA ASP A 215 9.35 6.07 -15.64
C ASP A 215 9.46 4.64 -16.21
N VAL A 216 9.46 3.62 -15.34
CA VAL A 216 9.45 2.21 -15.75
C VAL A 216 8.17 1.87 -16.51
N ALA A 217 7.00 2.18 -15.95
CA ALA A 217 5.72 1.86 -16.59
C ALA A 217 5.54 2.61 -17.92
N ARG A 218 6.03 3.85 -18.01
CA ARG A 218 6.08 4.62 -19.26
C ARG A 218 6.99 3.96 -20.30
N HIS A 219 8.19 3.54 -19.91
CA HIS A 219 9.12 2.87 -20.82
C HIS A 219 8.53 1.57 -21.38
N TYR A 220 7.85 0.77 -20.55
CA TYR A 220 7.15 -0.42 -21.05
C TYR A 220 6.03 -0.08 -22.03
N ARG A 221 5.23 0.95 -21.76
CA ARG A 221 4.11 1.38 -22.61
C ARG A 221 4.57 1.98 -23.94
N ASP A 222 5.56 2.86 -23.91
CA ASP A 222 5.95 3.69 -25.06
C ASP A 222 7.03 3.02 -25.92
N GLU A 223 7.87 2.17 -25.35
CA GLU A 223 9.01 1.56 -26.05
C GLU A 223 8.90 0.03 -26.16
N VAL A 224 8.75 -0.67 -25.03
CA VAL A 224 8.85 -2.14 -25.02
C VAL A 224 7.66 -2.80 -25.72
N VAL A 225 6.43 -2.46 -25.35
CA VAL A 225 5.22 -3.09 -25.90
C VAL A 225 5.07 -2.82 -27.40
N PRO A 226 5.24 -1.57 -27.90
CA PRO A 226 5.18 -1.30 -29.34
C PRO A 226 6.22 -2.06 -30.15
N VAL A 227 7.48 -2.12 -29.68
CA VAL A 227 8.54 -2.89 -30.36
C VAL A 227 8.18 -4.37 -30.44
N ARG A 228 7.70 -4.96 -29.33
CA ARG A 228 7.24 -6.37 -29.33
C ARG A 228 6.07 -6.61 -30.26
N LYS A 229 5.17 -5.64 -30.40
CA LYS A 229 4.05 -5.71 -31.34
C LYS A 229 4.53 -5.74 -32.79
N VAL A 230 5.48 -4.87 -33.16
CA VAL A 230 6.07 -4.86 -34.51
C VAL A 230 6.76 -6.18 -34.81
N ILE A 231 7.53 -6.74 -33.86
CA ILE A 231 8.19 -8.04 -34.03
C ILE A 231 7.15 -9.15 -34.31
N ALA A 232 6.05 -9.18 -33.55
CA ALA A 232 5.00 -10.17 -33.74
C ALA A 232 4.30 -10.03 -35.11
N GLU A 233 4.04 -8.79 -35.54
CA GLU A 233 3.45 -8.51 -36.86
C GLU A 233 4.37 -8.96 -38.00
N GLU A 234 5.68 -8.68 -37.90
CA GLU A 234 6.67 -9.12 -38.89
C GLU A 234 6.85 -10.64 -38.90
N ASN A 235 6.89 -11.30 -37.74
CA ASN A 235 6.97 -12.75 -37.68
C ASN A 235 5.72 -13.42 -38.26
N GLN A 236 4.53 -12.83 -38.08
CA GLN A 236 3.33 -13.30 -38.74
C GLN A 236 3.43 -13.19 -40.27
N LEU A 237 3.96 -12.08 -40.80
CA LEU A 237 4.19 -11.90 -42.24
C LEU A 237 5.21 -12.92 -42.77
N ARG A 238 6.31 -13.15 -42.04
CA ARG A 238 7.33 -14.15 -42.39
C ARG A 238 6.76 -15.57 -42.39
N TYR A 239 5.88 -15.89 -41.44
CA TYR A 239 5.20 -17.20 -41.42
C TYR A 239 4.28 -17.38 -42.63
N ASN A 240 3.46 -16.37 -42.93
CA ASN A 240 2.57 -16.38 -44.10
C ASN A 240 3.37 -16.48 -45.41
N GLY A 241 4.56 -15.88 -45.47
CA GLY A 241 5.50 -15.99 -46.59
C GLY A 241 6.33 -17.28 -46.62
N MET A 242 6.05 -18.25 -45.74
CA MET A 242 6.79 -19.52 -45.59
C MET A 242 8.29 -19.34 -45.27
N LEU A 243 8.69 -18.19 -44.71
CA LEU A 243 10.07 -17.87 -44.35
C LEU A 243 10.47 -18.38 -42.96
N ILE A 244 9.49 -18.59 -42.07
CA ILE A 244 9.69 -19.18 -40.75
C ILE A 244 8.70 -20.30 -40.49
N SER A 245 9.07 -21.20 -39.59
CA SER A 245 8.17 -22.27 -39.16
C SER A 245 7.14 -21.78 -38.12
N ALA A 246 6.03 -22.51 -37.99
CA ALA A 246 5.03 -22.25 -36.94
C ALA A 246 5.63 -22.30 -35.51
N PHE A 247 6.73 -23.05 -35.31
CA PHE A 247 7.39 -23.14 -34.01
C PHE A 247 8.30 -21.95 -33.71
N GLU A 248 8.86 -21.32 -34.73
CA GLU A 248 9.60 -20.06 -34.56
C GLU A 248 8.64 -18.93 -34.19
N LEU A 249 7.45 -18.89 -34.82
CA LEU A 249 6.36 -18.00 -34.43
C LEU A 249 5.90 -18.25 -32.99
N LEU A 250 5.76 -19.52 -32.58
CA LEU A 250 5.40 -19.87 -31.21
C LEU A 250 6.51 -19.55 -30.20
N ALA A 251 7.78 -19.58 -30.60
CA ALA A 251 8.89 -19.18 -29.75
C ALA A 251 8.88 -17.66 -29.50
N ASP A 252 8.69 -16.84 -30.53
CA ASP A 252 8.55 -15.38 -30.38
C ASP A 252 7.32 -15.01 -29.53
N ALA A 253 6.20 -15.70 -29.73
CA ALA A 253 5.00 -15.51 -28.90
C ALA A 253 5.28 -15.78 -27.41
N ARG A 254 6.16 -16.74 -27.08
CA ARG A 254 6.59 -17.01 -25.69
C ARG A 254 7.41 -15.86 -25.10
N ASP A 255 8.33 -15.32 -25.87
CA ASP A 255 9.14 -14.18 -25.44
C ASP A 255 8.26 -12.93 -25.20
N GLN A 256 7.21 -12.77 -26.03
CA GLN A 256 6.22 -11.71 -25.85
C GLN A 256 5.44 -11.84 -24.53
N VAL A 257 5.19 -13.06 -24.04
CA VAL A 257 4.50 -13.28 -22.75
C VAL A 257 5.23 -12.59 -21.60
N GLY A 258 6.55 -12.70 -21.55
CA GLY A 258 7.36 -12.05 -20.52
C GLY A 258 7.24 -10.53 -20.57
N ALA A 259 7.30 -9.95 -21.77
CA ALA A 259 7.21 -8.50 -21.96
C ALA A 259 5.83 -7.93 -21.57
N VAL A 260 4.75 -8.59 -21.95
CA VAL A 260 3.38 -8.16 -21.60
C VAL A 260 3.13 -8.31 -20.11
N THR A 261 3.59 -9.41 -19.49
CA THR A 261 3.45 -9.60 -18.04
C THR A 261 4.19 -8.50 -17.28
N ALA A 262 5.42 -8.18 -17.68
CA ALA A 262 6.19 -7.09 -17.09
C ALA A 262 5.54 -5.70 -17.31
N ALA A 263 4.87 -5.49 -18.45
CA ALA A 263 4.10 -4.27 -18.69
C ALA A 263 2.88 -4.16 -17.75
N LEU A 264 2.14 -5.25 -17.52
CA LEU A 264 1.04 -5.28 -16.56
C LEU A 264 1.53 -5.05 -15.12
N ASP A 265 2.62 -5.70 -14.73
CA ASP A 265 3.23 -5.56 -13.40
C ASP A 265 3.73 -4.13 -13.17
N SER A 266 4.40 -3.53 -14.15
CA SER A 266 4.88 -2.14 -14.03
C SER A 266 3.74 -1.13 -13.92
N GLN A 267 2.63 -1.33 -14.66
CA GLN A 267 1.42 -0.51 -14.51
C GLN A 267 0.81 -0.68 -13.10
N GLN A 268 0.73 -1.91 -12.59
CA GLN A 268 0.27 -2.16 -11.22
C GLN A 268 1.17 -1.46 -10.19
N GLN A 269 2.49 -1.57 -10.32
CA GLN A 269 3.45 -0.96 -9.40
C GLN A 269 3.34 0.56 -9.39
N PHE A 270 3.14 1.19 -10.55
CA PHE A 270 2.88 2.63 -10.63
C PHE A 270 1.67 3.04 -9.79
N TRP A 271 0.53 2.37 -9.96
CA TRP A 271 -0.70 2.72 -9.22
C TRP A 271 -0.60 2.42 -7.71
N LEU A 272 0.19 1.42 -7.31
CA LEU A 272 0.50 1.19 -5.89
C LEU A 272 1.40 2.29 -5.32
N ALA A 273 2.41 2.72 -6.09
CA ALA A 273 3.31 3.80 -5.68
C ALA A 273 2.59 5.15 -5.60
N ASP A 274 1.65 5.42 -6.51
CA ASP A 274 0.76 6.60 -6.44
C ASP A 274 -0.08 6.60 -5.15
N ALA A 275 -0.76 5.48 -4.85
CA ALA A 275 -1.53 5.37 -3.62
C ALA A 275 -0.67 5.53 -2.35
N ALA A 276 0.56 5.02 -2.37
CA ALA A 276 1.50 5.16 -1.26
C ALA A 276 2.02 6.59 -1.09
N LEU A 277 2.26 7.30 -2.21
CA LEU A 277 2.61 8.71 -2.20
C LEU A 277 1.47 9.54 -1.60
N GLN A 278 0.22 9.30 -2.01
CA GLN A 278 -0.95 9.96 -1.45
C GLN A 278 -1.07 9.71 0.07
N ALA A 279 -0.84 8.47 0.51
CA ALA A 279 -0.85 8.13 1.94
C ALA A 279 0.26 8.85 2.72
N SER A 280 1.46 8.98 2.14
CA SER A 280 2.60 9.74 2.70
C SER A 280 2.29 11.24 2.83
N VAL A 281 1.63 11.83 1.82
CA VAL A 281 1.18 13.24 1.83
C VAL A 281 0.19 13.52 2.96
N ILE A 282 -0.69 12.57 3.29
CA ILE A 282 -1.69 12.70 4.36
C ILE A 282 -1.07 12.44 5.76
N GLY A 283 0.13 11.84 5.83
CA GLY A 283 0.81 11.50 7.08
C GLY A 283 0.53 10.07 7.58
N ARG A 284 0.12 9.17 6.69
CA ARG A 284 0.03 7.72 6.95
C ARG A 284 0.90 6.97 5.94
N PRO A 285 2.24 7.10 6.02
CA PRO A 285 3.12 6.49 5.05
C PRO A 285 2.89 4.98 5.00
N THR A 286 2.69 4.46 3.79
CA THR A 286 2.52 3.03 3.54
C THR A 286 3.78 2.53 2.85
N ASN A 287 4.41 1.50 3.41
CA ASN A 287 5.60 0.92 2.80
C ASN A 287 5.23 0.28 1.47
N THR A 288 5.83 0.78 0.40
CA THR A 288 5.71 0.19 -0.94
C THR A 288 7.10 -0.13 -1.42
N THR A 289 7.40 -1.42 -1.50
CA THR A 289 8.65 -1.91 -2.09
C THR A 289 8.47 -1.95 -3.60
N LEU A 290 9.34 -1.26 -4.32
CA LEU A 290 9.46 -1.47 -5.76
C LEU A 290 10.07 -2.85 -6.00
N SER A 291 9.28 -3.73 -6.62
CA SER A 291 9.78 -5.01 -7.09
C SER A 291 10.37 -4.81 -8.47
N VAL A 292 11.70 -4.92 -8.60
CA VAL A 292 12.31 -4.99 -9.93
C VAL A 292 11.94 -6.36 -10.50
N THR A 293 10.93 -6.40 -11.37
CA THR A 293 10.67 -7.58 -12.20
C THR A 293 11.76 -7.61 -13.27
N THR A 294 12.91 -8.19 -12.93
CA THR A 294 13.91 -8.54 -13.95
C THR A 294 13.35 -9.68 -14.78
N SER A 295 12.74 -9.33 -15.91
CA SER A 295 12.56 -10.24 -17.04
C SER A 295 13.92 -10.48 -17.66
N ALA A 296 14.78 -11.27 -17.02
CA ALA A 296 15.96 -11.78 -17.71
C ALA A 296 15.44 -12.63 -18.87
N PRO A 297 15.86 -12.37 -20.12
CA PRO A 297 15.59 -13.32 -21.19
C PRO A 297 16.24 -14.63 -20.76
N SER A 298 15.45 -15.69 -20.65
CA SER A 298 15.96 -17.05 -20.52
C SER A 298 16.51 -17.49 -21.86
N ASP A 299 17.50 -16.76 -22.38
CA ASP A 299 18.30 -17.19 -23.49
C ASP A 299 19.46 -17.97 -22.89
N ALA A 300 19.19 -19.23 -22.59
CA ALA A 300 20.22 -20.23 -22.51
C ALA A 300 20.82 -20.31 -23.92
N GLY A 301 21.83 -19.47 -24.15
CA GLY A 301 22.72 -19.57 -25.30
C GLY A 301 23.25 -20.99 -25.38
N ALA A 302 22.59 -21.81 -26.19
CA ALA A 302 23.12 -23.06 -26.67
C ALA A 302 24.23 -22.67 -27.63
N GLY A 303 25.47 -22.78 -27.17
CA GLY A 303 26.62 -22.74 -28.05
C GLY A 303 26.47 -23.82 -29.12
N HIS A 304 26.63 -23.40 -30.37
CA HIS A 304 27.28 -24.12 -31.46
C HIS A 304 27.82 -23.09 -32.44
#